data_AF-A0A0L9UA04-F1
#
_entry.id   AF-A0A0L9UA04-F1
#
_cell.length_a   1.000
_cell.length_b   1.000
_cell.length_c   1.000
_cell.angle_alpha   90.00
_cell.angle_beta   90.00
_cell.angle_gamma   90.00
#
_symmetry.space_group_name_H-M   'P 1'
#
loop_
_entity.id
_entity.type
_entity.pdbx_description
1 polymer ?
#
loop_
_entity_poly.entity_id
_entity_poly.type
_entity_poly.pdbx_seq_one_letter_code
_entity_poly.pdbx_strand_id
1 'polypeptide(L)'
;MKKNEEHSDNRKKKHMMKRNISRLGGSGLSLEAFANAKSKNKQYNPAIIKKQREFYKNAKNVNKFKKLLKQQNQQNDRSLGQKHDKDVNETDKDKSERRRRKNSAFSLEELYRKQHEEKEKERMEREAVLRVRKEEREQAETRRKAVREKMLKKTRRGQPVMKYRIEHLLETIQGSTKMAAGSES
;
A
#
# COMPACT_ATOMS: atom_id res chain seq x y z
N MET A 1 -12.35 54.19 23.91
CA MET A 1 -11.69 53.51 22.76
C MET A 1 -11.14 52.15 23.21
N LYS A 2 -11.94 51.07 23.27
CA LYS A 2 -11.48 49.71 23.65
C LYS A 2 -12.38 48.63 23.02
N LYS A 3 -12.44 48.53 21.69
CA LYS A 3 -13.23 47.49 20.99
C LYS A 3 -12.47 46.73 19.88
N ASN A 4 -11.17 46.98 19.71
CA ASN A 4 -10.41 46.47 18.55
C ASN A 4 -9.43 45.33 18.87
N GLU A 5 -9.15 45.01 20.15
CA GLU A 5 -8.14 44.00 20.51
C GLU A 5 -8.71 42.56 20.51
N GLU A 6 -9.93 42.35 21.01
CA GLU A 6 -10.55 41.01 21.12
C GLU A 6 -10.75 40.32 19.77
N HIS A 7 -10.92 41.09 18.69
CA HIS A 7 -11.12 40.57 17.34
C HIS A 7 -9.83 39.98 16.73
N SER A 8 -8.66 40.42 17.22
CA SER A 8 -7.34 39.98 16.70
C SER A 8 -6.90 38.62 17.29
N ASP A 9 -7.20 38.38 18.57
CA ASP A 9 -6.81 37.16 19.27
C ASP A 9 -7.63 35.95 18.84
N ASN A 10 -8.92 36.15 18.52
CA ASN A 10 -9.75 35.10 17.93
C ASN A 10 -9.28 34.67 16.54
N ARG A 11 -8.70 35.57 15.73
CA ARG A 11 -8.10 35.24 14.42
C ARG A 11 -6.81 34.44 14.58
N LYS A 12 -5.94 34.82 15.53
CA LYS A 12 -4.69 34.09 15.84
C LYS A 12 -4.97 32.67 16.35
N LYS A 13 -5.93 32.49 17.28
CA LYS A 13 -6.35 31.16 17.77
C LYS A 13 -6.96 30.28 16.66
N LYS A 14 -7.83 30.82 15.80
CA LYS A 14 -8.36 30.09 14.62
C LYS A 14 -7.25 29.67 13.65
N HIS A 15 -6.23 30.50 13.44
CA HIS A 15 -5.12 30.18 12.53
C HIS A 15 -4.23 29.07 13.09
N MET A 16 -3.98 29.02 14.40
CA MET A 16 -3.20 27.95 15.03
C MET A 16 -3.93 26.60 15.02
N MET A 17 -5.24 26.58 15.31
CA MET A 17 -6.08 25.38 15.23
C MET A 17 -6.05 24.76 13.81
N LYS A 18 -6.17 25.59 12.76
CA LYS A 18 -6.09 25.13 11.36
C LYS A 18 -4.71 24.54 10.99
N ARG A 19 -3.61 25.10 11.52
CA ARG A 19 -2.25 24.57 11.29
C ARG A 19 -2.05 23.22 11.98
N ASN A 20 -2.59 23.02 13.18
CA ASN A 20 -2.46 21.75 13.90
C ASN A 20 -3.22 20.60 13.24
N ILE A 21 -4.40 20.87 12.67
CA ILE A 21 -5.18 19.87 11.90
C ILE A 21 -4.41 19.41 10.65
N SER A 22 -3.65 20.30 10.00
CA SER A 22 -2.85 19.94 8.81
C SER A 22 -1.62 19.07 9.12
N ARG A 23 -1.08 19.12 10.34
CA ARG A 23 0.11 18.35 10.74
C ARG A 23 -0.19 16.89 11.10
N LEU A 24 -1.45 16.56 11.38
CA LEU A 24 -1.92 15.21 11.70
C LEU A 24 -2.56 14.49 10.50
N GLY A 25 -2.36 15.00 9.27
CA GLY A 25 -3.00 14.44 8.08
C GLY A 25 -4.48 14.78 8.03
N GLY A 26 -4.78 16.08 7.88
CA GLY A 26 -6.11 16.69 8.06
C GLY A 26 -7.29 15.92 7.47
N SER A 27 -8.45 16.07 8.14
CA SER A 27 -9.75 15.46 7.85
C SER A 27 -9.64 14.03 7.30
N GLY A 28 -9.62 13.06 8.21
CA GLY A 28 -9.73 11.65 7.85
C GLY A 28 -10.91 11.36 6.91
N LEU A 29 -10.88 10.20 6.27
CA LEU A 29 -11.94 9.73 5.38
C LEU A 29 -13.31 9.99 6.03
N SER A 30 -14.25 10.54 5.25
CA SER A 30 -15.60 10.79 5.77
C SER A 30 -16.18 9.50 6.34
N LEU A 31 -17.03 9.61 7.36
CA LEU A 31 -17.71 8.45 7.95
C LEU A 31 -18.41 7.60 6.87
N GLU A 32 -18.98 8.29 5.87
CA GLU A 32 -19.55 7.68 4.68
C GLU A 32 -18.51 6.92 3.83
N ALA A 33 -17.30 7.46 3.64
CA ALA A 33 -16.23 6.76 2.95
C ALA A 33 -15.72 5.53 3.73
N PHE A 34 -15.70 5.60 5.06
CA PHE A 34 -15.30 4.49 5.92
C PHE A 34 -16.34 3.36 5.91
N ALA A 35 -17.63 3.70 6.07
CA ALA A 35 -18.74 2.76 5.96
C ALA A 35 -18.81 2.13 4.56
N ASN A 36 -18.59 2.93 3.52
CA ASN A 36 -18.65 2.45 2.13
C ASN A 36 -17.36 1.82 1.61
N ALA A 37 -16.31 1.70 2.42
CA ALA A 37 -15.04 1.09 2.02
C ALA A 37 -15.20 -0.39 1.64
N LYS A 38 -16.19 -1.08 2.23
CA LYS A 38 -16.49 -2.50 1.98
C LYS A 38 -17.78 -2.73 1.17
N SER A 39 -18.69 -1.75 1.09
CA SER A 39 -20.00 -1.91 0.42
C SER A 39 -19.95 -1.68 -1.09
N LYS A 40 -18.94 -0.96 -1.59
CA LYS A 40 -18.80 -0.70 -3.03
C LYS A 40 -18.20 -1.94 -3.69
N ASN A 41 -19.06 -2.75 -4.30
CA ASN A 41 -18.72 -3.87 -5.17
C ASN A 41 -18.10 -3.34 -6.48
N LYS A 42 -16.98 -2.63 -6.38
CA LYS A 42 -16.19 -2.16 -7.52
C LYS A 42 -15.41 -3.35 -8.02
N GLN A 43 -15.98 -4.06 -8.98
CA GLN A 43 -15.27 -5.06 -9.77
C GLN A 43 -13.89 -4.50 -10.14
N TYR A 44 -12.84 -5.16 -9.69
CA TYR A 44 -11.47 -4.66 -9.82
C TYR A 44 -11.10 -4.59 -11.30
N ASN A 45 -11.19 -3.40 -11.89
CA ASN A 45 -10.79 -3.15 -13.27
C ASN A 45 -9.45 -2.39 -13.28
N PRO A 46 -8.32 -3.07 -13.57
CA PRO A 46 -7.00 -2.46 -13.54
C PRO A 46 -6.84 -1.35 -14.58
N ALA A 47 -7.56 -1.38 -15.71
CA ALA A 47 -7.47 -0.36 -16.76
C ALA A 47 -8.03 0.99 -16.29
N ILE A 48 -9.17 0.98 -15.60
CA ILE A 48 -9.79 2.20 -15.06
C ILE A 48 -8.89 2.82 -13.98
N ILE A 49 -8.31 1.99 -13.12
CA ILE A 49 -7.39 2.44 -12.05
C ILE A 49 -6.13 3.07 -12.68
N LYS A 50 -5.54 2.45 -13.71
CA LYS A 50 -4.40 3.01 -14.43
C LYS A 50 -4.74 4.36 -15.06
N LYS A 51 -5.87 4.48 -15.75
CA LYS A 51 -6.34 5.72 -16.38
C LYS A 51 -6.51 6.84 -15.35
N GLN A 52 -7.11 6.56 -14.20
CA GLN A 52 -7.27 7.55 -13.12
C GLN A 52 -5.92 8.00 -12.54
N ARG A 53 -4.99 7.07 -12.32
CA ARG A 53 -3.64 7.37 -11.83
C ARG A 53 -2.87 8.25 -12.82
N GLU A 54 -2.94 7.95 -14.11
CA GLU A 54 -2.29 8.74 -15.15
C GLU A 54 -2.90 10.12 -15.28
N PHE A 55 -4.24 10.24 -15.29
CA PHE A 55 -4.93 11.52 -15.31
C PHE A 55 -4.47 12.42 -14.15
N TYR A 56 -4.37 11.86 -12.95
CA TYR A 56 -3.90 12.59 -11.77
C TYR A 56 -2.43 13.00 -11.86
N LYS A 57 -1.55 12.12 -12.36
CA LYS A 57 -0.13 12.45 -12.63
C LYS A 57 -0.01 13.58 -13.65
N ASN A 58 -0.79 13.52 -14.72
CA ASN A 58 -0.77 14.52 -15.78
C ASN A 58 -1.27 15.87 -15.27
N ALA A 59 -2.37 15.89 -14.51
CA ALA A 59 -2.86 17.12 -13.87
C ALA A 59 -1.81 17.75 -12.93
N LYS A 60 -1.08 16.94 -12.17
CA LYS A 60 0.05 17.42 -11.35
C LYS A 60 1.16 18.05 -12.18
N ASN A 61 1.56 17.39 -13.26
CA ASN A 61 2.62 17.87 -14.14
C ASN A 61 2.22 19.18 -14.84
N VAL A 62 0.99 19.27 -15.36
CA VAL A 62 0.45 20.50 -15.94
C VAL A 62 0.42 21.63 -14.92
N ASN A 63 -0.04 21.37 -13.69
CA ASN A 63 -0.05 22.38 -12.64
C ASN A 63 1.36 22.80 -12.22
N LYS A 64 2.31 21.87 -12.17
CA LYS A 64 3.72 22.17 -11.89
C LYS A 64 4.30 23.07 -12.99
N PHE A 65 4.06 22.73 -14.26
CA PHE A 65 4.49 23.54 -15.40
C PHE A 65 3.87 24.94 -15.40
N LYS A 66 2.55 25.05 -15.18
CA LYS A 66 1.87 26.34 -15.06
C LYS A 66 2.42 27.19 -13.91
N LYS A 67 2.81 26.58 -12.79
CA LYS A 67 3.48 27.29 -11.68
C LYS A 67 4.88 27.77 -12.05
N LEU A 68 5.67 26.94 -12.74
CA LEU A 68 7.00 27.34 -13.22
C LEU A 68 6.91 28.50 -14.23
N LEU A 69 5.98 28.45 -15.18
CA LEU A 69 5.72 29.56 -16.10
C LEU A 69 5.35 30.86 -15.36
N LYS A 70 4.48 30.77 -14.35
CA LYS A 70 4.15 31.94 -13.51
C LYS A 70 5.36 32.47 -12.75
N GLN A 71 6.21 31.59 -12.22
CA GLN A 71 7.44 31.99 -11.53
C GLN A 71 8.45 32.64 -12.46
N GLN A 72 8.63 32.11 -13.68
CA GLN A 72 9.49 32.70 -14.69
C GLN A 72 9.01 34.11 -15.08
N ASN A 73 7.70 34.28 -15.31
CA ASN A 73 7.12 35.60 -15.57
C ASN A 73 7.34 36.56 -14.38
N GLN A 74 7.20 36.08 -13.14
CA GLN A 74 7.47 36.88 -11.93
C GLN A 74 8.96 37.18 -11.69
N GLN A 75 9.87 36.32 -12.13
CA GLN A 75 11.32 36.55 -12.03
C GLN A 75 11.80 37.56 -13.08
N ASN A 76 11.17 37.60 -14.26
CA ASN A 76 11.38 38.67 -15.23
C ASN A 76 10.96 40.03 -14.67
N ASP A 77 9.92 40.08 -13.83
CA ASP A 77 9.47 41.31 -13.17
C ASP A 77 10.27 41.65 -11.88
N ARG A 78 10.84 40.66 -11.17
CA ARG A 78 11.58 40.85 -9.90
C ARG A 78 13.09 41.05 -10.02
N SER A 79 13.70 40.86 -11.20
CA SER A 79 15.14 41.08 -11.40
C SER A 79 15.59 42.54 -11.19
N LEU A 80 14.66 43.46 -10.91
CA LEU A 80 14.91 44.87 -10.60
C LEU A 80 15.01 45.19 -9.08
N GLY A 81 14.81 44.24 -8.15
CA GLY A 81 14.61 44.57 -6.72
C GLY A 81 15.39 43.76 -5.69
N GLN A 82 16.60 44.22 -5.39
CA GLN A 82 17.19 44.40 -4.03
C GLN A 82 17.45 43.18 -3.10
N LYS A 83 18.76 42.99 -2.77
CA LYS A 83 19.31 42.22 -1.64
C LYS A 83 19.21 43.02 -0.33
N HIS A 84 19.06 42.36 0.84
CA HIS A 84 19.75 42.76 2.08
C HIS A 84 19.70 41.72 3.22
N ASP A 85 20.66 41.90 4.14
CA ASP A 85 21.44 41.00 4.99
C ASP A 85 20.91 40.50 6.36
N LYS A 86 21.82 39.72 6.98
CA LYS A 86 21.94 38.96 8.24
C LYS A 86 21.87 39.78 9.55
N ASP A 87 21.61 39.11 10.69
CA ASP A 87 22.23 39.35 12.02
C ASP A 87 21.82 38.23 13.02
N VAL A 88 22.64 37.23 13.38
CA VAL A 88 23.65 37.06 14.47
C VAL A 88 23.22 37.42 15.90
N ASN A 89 22.83 36.41 16.71
CA ASN A 89 23.20 36.31 18.14
C ASN A 89 22.82 34.93 18.74
N GLU A 90 23.79 34.04 18.99
CA GLU A 90 23.57 32.80 19.76
C GLU A 90 24.80 32.49 20.63
N THR A 91 24.65 32.60 21.95
CA THR A 91 25.55 31.95 22.91
C THR A 91 24.79 31.64 24.20
N ASP A 92 25.00 30.42 24.72
CA ASP A 92 24.56 29.84 26.00
C ASP A 92 23.20 29.12 26.16
N LYS A 93 22.26 29.10 25.20
CA LYS A 93 21.11 28.16 25.25
C LYS A 93 21.37 26.80 24.59
N ASP A 94 22.38 26.70 23.73
CA ASP A 94 22.55 25.56 22.82
C ASP A 94 23.03 24.26 23.47
N LYS A 95 23.79 24.31 24.56
CA LYS A 95 24.39 23.10 25.13
C LYS A 95 23.34 22.17 25.75
N SER A 96 22.27 22.71 26.34
CA SER A 96 21.19 21.93 26.94
C SER A 96 20.21 21.38 25.90
N GLU A 97 19.88 22.18 24.87
CA GLU A 97 19.07 21.72 23.72
C GLU A 97 19.79 20.62 22.93
N ARG A 98 21.09 20.75 22.71
CA ARG A 98 21.87 19.75 21.96
C ARG A 98 21.90 18.38 22.67
N ARG A 99 21.85 18.33 24.01
CA ARG A 99 21.71 17.08 24.78
C ARG A 99 20.29 16.50 24.71
N ARG A 100 19.24 17.34 24.80
CA ARG A 100 17.83 16.89 24.65
C ARG A 100 17.53 16.39 23.23
N ARG A 101 18.06 17.05 22.19
CA ARG A 101 17.92 16.62 20.78
C ARG A 101 18.55 15.25 20.54
N LYS A 102 19.72 14.96 21.13
CA LYS A 102 20.39 13.65 21.03
C LYS A 102 19.55 12.50 21.62
N ASN A 103 18.91 12.71 22.77
CA ASN A 103 18.05 11.68 23.38
C ASN A 103 16.74 11.46 22.58
N SER A 104 16.19 12.50 21.94
CA SER A 104 15.01 12.35 21.06
C SER A 104 15.36 11.65 19.73
N ALA A 105 16.57 11.84 19.21
CA ALA A 105 17.03 11.21 17.98
C ALA A 105 17.23 9.70 18.15
N PHE A 106 17.68 9.28 19.35
CA PHE A 106 17.83 7.87 19.70
C PHE A 106 16.48 7.12 19.67
N SER A 107 15.41 7.76 20.13
CA SER A 107 14.04 7.20 20.08
C SER A 107 13.50 7.05 18.65
N LEU A 108 13.88 7.94 17.73
CA LEU A 108 13.47 7.84 16.33
C LEU A 108 14.18 6.68 15.62
N GLU A 109 15.49 6.52 15.85
CA GLU A 109 16.27 5.42 15.29
C GLU A 109 15.75 4.05 15.76
N GLU A 110 15.41 3.92 17.05
CA GLU A 110 14.77 2.72 17.58
C GLU A 110 13.41 2.41 16.93
N LEU A 111 12.58 3.42 16.66
CA LEU A 111 11.32 3.25 15.94
C LEU A 111 11.53 2.74 14.52
N TYR A 112 12.53 3.27 13.81
CA TYR A 112 12.88 2.81 12.46
C TYR A 112 13.39 1.38 12.47
N ARG A 113 14.25 1.01 13.42
CA ARG A 113 14.74 -0.37 13.56
C ARG A 113 13.60 -1.35 13.83
N LYS A 114 12.70 -1.03 14.77
CA LYS A 114 11.53 -1.86 15.08
C LYS A 114 10.61 -2.05 13.88
N GLN A 115 10.29 -0.98 13.14
CA GLN A 115 9.46 -1.09 11.94
C GLN A 115 10.12 -1.94 10.83
N HIS A 116 11.43 -1.81 10.66
CA HIS A 116 12.16 -2.64 9.70
C HIS A 116 12.13 -4.12 10.11
N GLU A 117 12.35 -4.43 11.38
CA GLU A 117 12.30 -5.80 11.91
C GLU A 117 10.91 -6.44 11.75
N GLU A 118 9.84 -5.70 12.05
CA GLU A 118 8.46 -6.16 11.86
C GLU A 118 8.14 -6.43 10.39
N LYS A 119 8.57 -5.52 9.50
CA LYS A 119 8.35 -5.66 8.06
C LYS A 119 9.11 -6.83 7.45
N GLU A 120 10.32 -7.11 7.91
CA GLU A 120 11.09 -8.27 7.47
C GLU A 120 10.50 -9.58 8.01
N LYS A 121 9.99 -9.60 9.25
CA LYS A 121 9.22 -10.76 9.77
C LYS A 121 7.96 -11.02 8.96
N GLU A 122 7.18 -9.98 8.66
CA GLU A 122 5.98 -10.10 7.83
C GLU A 122 6.31 -10.63 6.42
N ARG A 123 7.44 -10.21 5.84
CA ARG A 123 7.91 -10.75 4.55
C ARG A 123 8.24 -12.23 4.66
N MET A 124 8.97 -12.66 5.69
CA MET A 124 9.30 -14.06 5.89
C MET A 124 8.05 -14.93 6.10
N GLU A 125 7.08 -14.48 6.89
CA GLU A 125 5.82 -15.19 7.11
C GLU A 125 5.03 -15.36 5.80
N ARG A 126 4.93 -14.30 5.00
CA ARG A 126 4.28 -14.35 3.70
C ARG A 126 5.00 -15.28 2.73
N GLU A 127 6.33 -15.25 2.70
CA GLU A 127 7.12 -16.16 1.88
C GLU A 127 6.95 -17.62 2.32
N ALA A 128 6.90 -17.89 3.62
CA ALA A 128 6.65 -19.23 4.14
C ALA A 128 5.27 -19.75 3.69
N VAL A 129 4.21 -18.94 3.83
CA VAL A 129 2.87 -19.32 3.36
C VAL A 129 2.85 -19.56 1.85
N LEU A 130 3.58 -18.75 1.07
CA LEU A 130 3.68 -18.93 -0.37
C LEU A 130 4.42 -20.22 -0.74
N ARG A 131 5.49 -20.58 -0.02
CA ARG A 131 6.23 -21.84 -0.23
C ARG A 131 5.35 -23.05 0.04
N VAL A 132 4.64 -23.08 1.18
CA VAL A 132 3.71 -24.16 1.51
C VAL A 132 2.64 -24.32 0.42
N ARG A 133 2.01 -23.22 0.01
CA ARG A 133 1.01 -23.24 -1.09
C ARG A 133 1.61 -23.70 -2.42
N LYS A 134 2.88 -23.40 -2.68
CA LYS A 134 3.57 -23.82 -3.90
C LYS A 134 3.85 -25.33 -3.88
N GLU A 135 4.34 -25.84 -2.76
CA GLU A 135 4.58 -27.27 -2.56
C GLU A 135 3.28 -28.08 -2.69
N GLU A 136 2.18 -27.62 -2.11
CA GLU A 136 0.85 -28.23 -2.27
C GLU A 136 0.43 -28.28 -3.75
N ARG A 137 0.66 -27.20 -4.51
CA ARG A 137 0.36 -27.16 -5.95
C ARG A 137 1.24 -28.11 -6.74
N GLU A 138 2.54 -28.15 -6.45
CA GLU A 138 3.48 -29.06 -7.12
C GLU A 138 3.13 -30.53 -6.83
N GLN A 139 2.71 -30.86 -5.61
CA GLN A 139 2.19 -32.18 -5.27
C GLN A 139 0.88 -32.51 -6.00
N ALA A 140 -0.05 -31.56 -6.11
CA ALA A 140 -1.28 -31.77 -6.88
C ALA A 140 -0.99 -31.94 -8.39
N GLU A 141 -0.03 -31.17 -8.93
CA GLU A 141 0.38 -31.29 -10.33
C GLU A 141 1.09 -32.60 -10.63
N THR A 142 2.01 -33.06 -9.77
CA THR A 142 2.69 -34.34 -9.94
C THR A 142 1.69 -35.49 -9.94
N ARG A 143 0.69 -35.48 -9.04
CA ARG A 143 -0.42 -36.44 -9.05
C ARG A 143 -1.21 -36.39 -10.36
N ARG A 144 -1.59 -35.20 -10.82
CA ARG A 144 -2.33 -35.01 -12.10
C ARG A 144 -1.51 -35.50 -13.30
N LYS A 145 -0.21 -35.21 -13.35
CA LYS A 145 0.70 -35.64 -14.41
C LYS A 145 0.82 -37.16 -14.44
N ALA A 146 1.00 -37.80 -13.28
CA ALA A 146 1.09 -39.26 -13.18
C ALA A 146 -0.21 -39.94 -13.65
N VAL A 147 -1.37 -39.44 -13.25
CA VAL A 147 -2.67 -39.95 -13.76
C VAL A 147 -2.77 -39.76 -15.27
N ARG A 148 -2.45 -38.56 -15.78
CA ARG A 148 -2.49 -38.26 -17.22
C ARG A 148 -1.57 -39.16 -18.03
N GLU A 149 -0.35 -39.40 -17.55
CA GLU A 149 0.62 -40.29 -18.19
C GLU A 149 0.05 -41.71 -18.32
N LYS A 150 -0.54 -42.25 -17.24
CA LYS A 150 -1.22 -43.55 -17.28
C LYS A 150 -2.37 -43.59 -18.28
N MET A 151 -3.20 -42.54 -18.35
CA MET A 151 -4.33 -42.46 -19.30
C MET A 151 -3.89 -42.35 -20.76
N LEU A 152 -2.71 -41.79 -21.03
CA LEU A 152 -2.17 -41.64 -22.39
C LEU A 152 -1.51 -42.92 -22.92
N LYS A 153 -1.28 -43.93 -22.06
CA LYS A 153 -0.72 -45.22 -22.49
C LYS A 153 -1.68 -45.92 -23.47
N LYS A 154 -1.11 -46.38 -24.58
CA LYS A 154 -1.83 -47.05 -25.67
C LYS A 154 -1.29 -48.48 -25.89
N THR A 155 -2.15 -49.35 -26.38
CA THR A 155 -1.78 -50.70 -26.84
C THR A 155 -1.08 -50.61 -28.20
N ARG A 156 -0.54 -51.73 -28.69
CA ARG A 156 0.10 -51.81 -30.01
C ARG A 156 -0.78 -51.31 -31.17
N ARG A 157 -2.11 -51.44 -31.05
CA ARG A 157 -3.09 -50.97 -32.04
C ARG A 157 -3.57 -49.53 -31.80
N GLY A 158 -2.98 -48.80 -30.86
CA GLY A 158 -3.29 -47.40 -30.57
C GLY A 158 -4.51 -47.17 -29.66
N GLN A 159 -5.20 -48.22 -29.22
CA GLN A 159 -6.29 -48.11 -28.25
C GLN A 159 -5.76 -47.76 -26.85
N PRO A 160 -6.49 -47.01 -26.01
CA PRO A 160 -6.06 -46.75 -24.64
C PRO A 160 -5.94 -48.05 -23.84
N VAL A 161 -4.93 -48.15 -22.98
CA VAL A 161 -4.75 -49.32 -22.12
C VAL A 161 -5.88 -49.35 -21.08
N MET A 162 -6.79 -50.32 -21.22
CA MET A 162 -8.02 -50.39 -20.40
C MET A 162 -7.75 -50.55 -18.90
N LYS A 163 -6.65 -51.22 -18.50
CA LYS A 163 -6.25 -51.37 -17.09
C LYS A 163 -6.28 -50.03 -16.34
N TYR A 164 -5.53 -49.05 -16.84
CA TYR A 164 -5.44 -47.74 -16.19
C TYR A 164 -6.77 -46.98 -16.26
N ARG A 165 -7.48 -47.07 -17.38
CA ARG A 165 -8.75 -46.36 -17.57
C ARG A 165 -9.84 -46.86 -16.61
N ILE A 166 -9.92 -48.18 -16.40
CA ILE A 166 -10.83 -48.79 -15.43
C ILE A 166 -10.43 -48.41 -14.00
N GLU A 167 -9.14 -48.47 -13.64
CA GLU A 167 -8.65 -48.02 -12.33
C GLU A 167 -9.10 -46.58 -12.01
N HIS A 168 -8.97 -45.65 -12.96
CA HIS A 168 -9.39 -44.27 -12.77
C HIS A 168 -10.91 -44.08 -12.63
N LEU A 169 -11.71 -44.83 -13.40
CA LEU A 169 -13.17 -44.81 -13.26
C LEU A 169 -13.59 -45.31 -11.88
N LEU A 170 -12.99 -46.41 -11.40
CA LEU A 170 -13.24 -46.95 -10.08
C LEU A 170 -12.85 -45.96 -8.96
N GLU A 171 -11.67 -45.34 -9.08
CA GLU A 171 -11.21 -44.31 -8.14
C GLU A 171 -12.17 -43.11 -8.10
N THR A 172 -12.68 -42.67 -9.26
CA THR A 172 -13.63 -41.55 -9.36
C THR A 172 -14.97 -41.89 -8.70
N ILE A 173 -15.49 -43.11 -8.92
CA ILE A 173 -16.73 -43.59 -8.30
C ILE A 173 -16.56 -43.73 -6.78
N GLN A 174 -15.45 -44.30 -6.31
CA GLN A 174 -15.19 -44.42 -4.88
C GLN A 174 -14.95 -43.06 -4.21
N GLY A 175 -14.34 -42.12 -4.92
CA GLY A 175 -14.16 -40.75 -4.45
C GLY A 175 -15.50 -40.02 -4.32
N SER A 176 -16.38 -40.14 -5.31
CA SER A 176 -17.69 -39.48 -5.26
C SER A 176 -18.59 -40.04 -4.16
N THR A 177 -18.59 -41.36 -3.93
CA THR A 177 -19.37 -41.97 -2.85
C THR A 177 -18.87 -41.55 -1.47
N LYS A 178 -17.55 -41.46 -1.27
CA LYS A 178 -16.96 -40.96 -0.01
C LYS A 178 -17.29 -39.50 0.25
N MET A 179 -17.27 -38.65 -0.78
CA MET A 179 -17.64 -37.23 -0.64
C MET A 179 -19.13 -37.05 -0.31
N ALA A 180 -20.00 -37.87 -0.91
CA ALA A 180 -21.43 -37.86 -0.59
C ALA A 180 -21.67 -38.30 0.87
N ALA A 181 -21.08 -39.42 1.30
CA ALA A 181 -21.23 -39.92 2.66
C ALA A 181 -20.64 -38.97 3.74
N GLY A 182 -19.54 -38.28 3.44
CA GLY A 182 -18.94 -37.30 4.36
C GLY A 182 -19.70 -35.97 4.45
N SER A 183 -20.64 -35.69 3.53
CA SER A 183 -21.47 -34.48 3.55
C SER A 183 -22.80 -34.64 4.31
N GLU A 184 -23.15 -35.87 4.67
CA GLU A 184 -24.32 -36.20 5.50
C GLU A 184 -23.99 -36.28 7.00
N SER A 185 -22.76 -35.94 7.41
CA SER A 185 -22.29 -35.94 8.80
C SER A 185 -22.10 -34.53 9.36
#